data_AF-A0A0N0RHU2-F1
#
_entry.id   AF-A0A0N0RHU2-F1
#
_cell.length_a   1.000
_cell.length_b   1.000
_cell.length_c   1.000
_cell.angle_alpha   90.00
_cell.angle_beta   90.00
_cell.angle_gamma   90.00
#
_symmetry.space_group_name_H-M   'P 1'
#
loop_
_entity.id
_entity.type
_entity.pdbx_description
1 polymer ?
#
loop_
_entity_poly.entity_id
_entity_poly.type
_entity_poly.pdbx_seq_one_letter_code
_entity_poly.pdbx_strand_id
1 'polypeptide(L)'
;MNTAQRRIPETYLPRDDERGQLLDLASALRERATLIAPQPALITADGRRFELPPDVARAFEQIVDHLAQGQGVTVVPHHRLLTTQEAADLLNVSRPTLVKLLESGEMPFEMRGRHRRVRLQDVLTFQHSLRQDRADTLDEMQDQAAEDGLYDLLDGPPPSTR
;
A
#
# COMPACT_ATOMS: atom_id res chain seq x y z
N MET A 1 4.82 -25.13 20.32
CA MET A 1 4.41 -25.39 18.91
C MET A 1 4.96 -24.26 18.07
N ASN A 2 6.04 -24.52 17.35
CA ASN A 2 6.74 -23.55 16.51
C ASN A 2 5.92 -23.38 15.23
N THR A 3 5.14 -22.30 15.14
CA THR A 3 4.43 -21.88 13.93
C THR A 3 5.50 -21.55 12.91
N ALA A 4 5.92 -22.53 12.12
CA ALA A 4 6.84 -22.33 11.01
C ALA A 4 6.24 -21.22 10.14
N GLN A 5 6.89 -20.05 10.22
CA GLN A 5 6.56 -18.82 9.53
C GLN A 5 6.01 -19.16 8.14
N ARG A 6 4.71 -18.94 7.89
CA ARG A 6 4.17 -19.04 6.52
C ARG A 6 4.87 -17.95 5.71
N ARG A 7 5.95 -18.33 5.01
CA ARG A 7 6.78 -17.46 4.17
C ARG A 7 6.18 -17.24 2.77
N ILE A 8 4.98 -17.75 2.55
CA ILE A 8 4.32 -17.79 1.25
C ILE A 8 3.17 -16.78 1.28
N PRO A 9 3.01 -15.96 0.23
CA PRO A 9 1.81 -15.16 0.04
C PRO A 9 0.55 -16.01 0.15
N GLU A 10 -0.42 -15.54 0.90
CA GLU A 10 -1.74 -16.18 0.99
C GLU A 10 -2.79 -15.16 0.57
N THR A 11 -3.63 -15.56 -0.37
CA THR A 11 -4.73 -14.73 -0.89
C THR A 11 -6.03 -15.23 -0.29
N TYR A 12 -6.75 -14.32 0.35
CA TYR A 12 -8.07 -14.53 0.91
C TYR A 12 -9.11 -13.93 -0.04
N LEU A 13 -10.11 -14.74 -0.39
CA LEU A 13 -11.24 -14.34 -1.22
C LEU A 13 -12.50 -14.37 -0.36
N PRO A 14 -13.37 -13.35 -0.45
CA PRO A 14 -14.63 -13.35 0.27
C PRO A 14 -15.54 -14.45 -0.28
N ARG A 15 -16.25 -15.14 0.60
CA ARG A 15 -17.34 -16.03 0.19
C ARG A 15 -18.64 -15.23 0.07
N ASP A 16 -19.51 -15.63 -0.85
CA ASP A 16 -20.74 -14.90 -1.14
C ASP A 16 -21.69 -14.83 0.07
N ASP A 17 -21.68 -15.85 0.93
CA ASP A 17 -22.48 -15.94 2.16
C ASP A 17 -21.95 -15.07 3.31
N GLU A 18 -20.70 -14.64 3.25
CA GLU A 18 -20.04 -13.84 4.30
C GLU A 18 -20.15 -12.32 4.04
N ARG A 19 -20.61 -11.91 2.85
CA ARG A 19 -20.59 -10.51 2.40
C ARG A 19 -21.35 -9.56 3.32
N GLY A 20 -22.52 -9.96 3.82
CA GLY A 20 -23.30 -9.15 4.75
C GLY A 20 -22.54 -8.89 6.05
N GLN A 21 -21.95 -9.94 6.64
CA GLN A 21 -21.16 -9.83 7.87
C GLN A 21 -19.90 -8.98 7.68
N LEU A 22 -19.26 -9.07 6.51
CA LEU A 22 -18.11 -8.23 6.16
C LEU A 22 -18.49 -6.74 6.05
N LEU A 23 -19.66 -6.42 5.49
CA LEU A 23 -20.16 -5.05 5.41
C LEU A 23 -20.49 -4.48 6.80
N ASP A 24 -21.10 -5.27 7.66
CA ASP A 24 -21.40 -4.89 9.04
C ASP A 24 -20.09 -4.63 9.83
N LEU A 25 -19.12 -5.55 9.71
CA LEU A 25 -17.82 -5.42 10.34
C LEU A 25 -17.04 -4.20 9.82
N ALA A 26 -17.02 -3.97 8.50
CA ALA A 26 -16.39 -2.80 7.89
C ALA A 26 -16.99 -1.49 8.43
N SER A 27 -18.31 -1.45 8.58
CA SER A 27 -19.02 -0.29 9.13
C SER A 27 -18.65 -0.07 10.60
N ALA A 28 -18.64 -1.13 11.41
CA ALA A 28 -18.25 -1.07 12.81
C ALA A 28 -16.78 -0.65 13.02
N LEU A 29 -15.87 -1.03 12.11
CA LEU A 29 -14.46 -0.62 12.15
C LEU A 29 -14.26 0.85 11.74
N ARG A 30 -15.08 1.35 10.81
CA ARG A 30 -15.07 2.76 10.36
C ARG A 30 -15.69 3.73 11.35
N GLU A 31 -16.64 3.27 12.16
CA GLU A 31 -17.16 4.05 13.27
C GLU A 31 -16.01 4.36 14.24
N ARG A 32 -15.36 5.50 14.01
CA ARG A 32 -14.31 6.01 14.90
C ARG A 32 -14.87 5.98 16.30
N ALA A 33 -14.20 5.23 17.16
CA ALA A 33 -14.32 5.39 18.59
C ALA A 33 -14.28 6.90 18.87
N THR A 34 -15.41 7.46 19.28
CA THR A 34 -15.45 8.78 19.92
C THR A 34 -14.46 8.73 21.10
N LEU A 35 -14.03 9.89 21.62
CA LEU A 35 -12.95 10.04 22.61
C LEU A 35 -13.04 9.16 23.89
N ILE A 36 -14.09 8.33 24.03
CA ILE A 36 -14.44 7.49 25.17
C ILE A 36 -14.60 5.99 24.77
N ALA A 37 -14.65 5.64 23.48
CA ALA A 37 -14.91 4.26 23.06
C ALA A 37 -13.63 3.40 22.99
N PRO A 38 -13.69 2.12 23.40
CA PRO A 38 -12.54 1.24 23.42
C PRO A 38 -12.04 0.93 22.00
N GLN A 39 -10.71 0.81 21.84
CA GLN A 39 -10.11 0.36 20.59
C GLN A 39 -10.68 -1.01 20.17
N PRO A 40 -10.77 -1.31 18.87
CA PRO A 40 -11.14 -2.63 18.39
C PRO A 40 -10.30 -3.70 19.07
N ALA A 41 -10.90 -4.84 19.40
CA ALA A 41 -10.20 -5.93 20.07
C ALA A 41 -10.56 -7.26 19.43
N LEU A 42 -9.57 -8.16 19.39
CA LEU A 42 -9.77 -9.56 19.03
C LEU A 42 -10.10 -10.38 20.26
N ILE A 43 -11.09 -11.25 20.13
CA ILE A 43 -11.39 -12.28 21.12
C ILE A 43 -10.91 -13.60 20.54
N THR A 44 -9.99 -14.27 21.23
CA THR A 44 -9.49 -15.59 20.83
C THR A 44 -10.50 -16.69 21.20
N ALA A 45 -10.34 -17.88 20.61
CA ALA A 45 -11.25 -19.01 20.86
C ALA A 45 -11.34 -19.43 22.34
N ASP A 46 -10.33 -19.11 23.14
CA ASP A 46 -10.29 -19.33 24.60
C ASP A 46 -10.88 -18.15 25.41
N GLY A 47 -11.49 -17.17 24.74
CA GLY A 47 -12.17 -16.03 25.35
C GLY A 47 -11.27 -14.87 25.78
N ARG A 48 -9.95 -14.93 25.54
CA ARG A 48 -9.05 -13.81 25.87
C ARG A 48 -9.26 -12.64 24.91
N ARG A 49 -9.30 -11.42 25.47
CA ARG A 49 -9.43 -10.17 24.72
C ARG A 49 -8.06 -9.53 24.53
N PHE A 50 -7.73 -9.16 23.29
CA PHE A 50 -6.52 -8.44 22.92
C PHE A 50 -6.91 -7.17 22.19
N GLU A 51 -6.59 -6.01 22.76
CA GLU A 51 -6.76 -4.73 22.08
C GLU A 51 -5.83 -4.68 20.87
N LEU A 52 -6.37 -4.24 19.73
CA LEU A 52 -5.60 -4.11 18.51
C LEU A 52 -4.77 -2.82 18.56
N PRO A 53 -3.44 -2.89 18.32
CA PRO A 53 -2.66 -1.70 18.09
C PRO A 53 -3.26 -0.87 16.93
N PRO A 54 -3.11 0.47 16.95
CA PRO A 54 -3.74 1.34 15.94
C PRO A 54 -3.43 0.95 14.49
N ASP A 55 -2.18 0.57 14.21
CA ASP A 55 -1.76 0.15 12.86
C ASP A 55 -2.41 -1.16 12.43
N VAL A 56 -2.58 -2.09 13.36
CA VAL A 56 -3.24 -3.38 13.11
C VAL A 56 -4.72 -3.15 12.87
N ALA A 57 -5.38 -2.30 13.66
CA ALA A 57 -6.78 -1.95 13.46
C ALA A 57 -7.02 -1.31 12.07
N ARG A 58 -6.18 -0.34 11.66
CA ARG A 58 -6.25 0.27 10.32
C ARG A 58 -6.03 -0.75 9.21
N ALA A 59 -5.08 -1.68 9.39
CA ALA A 59 -4.86 -2.75 8.42
C ALA A 59 -6.09 -3.66 8.30
N PHE A 60 -6.71 -4.05 9.42
CA PHE A 60 -7.93 -4.86 9.41
C PHE A 60 -9.09 -4.15 8.72
N GLU A 61 -9.28 -2.85 8.96
CA GLU A 61 -10.30 -2.04 8.28
C GLU A 61 -10.16 -2.13 6.75
N GLN A 62 -8.96 -1.91 6.23
CA GLN A 62 -8.68 -2.02 4.79
C GLN A 62 -8.93 -3.43 4.25
N ILE A 63 -8.51 -4.45 4.99
CA ILE A 63 -8.72 -5.86 4.61
C ILE A 63 -10.21 -6.16 4.50
N VAL A 64 -10.99 -5.82 5.53
CA VAL A 64 -12.44 -6.10 5.56
C VAL A 64 -13.15 -5.32 4.47
N ASP A 65 -12.75 -4.07 4.21
CA ASP A 65 -13.32 -3.26 3.13
C ASP A 65 -13.12 -3.88 1.74
N HIS A 66 -11.92 -4.37 1.45
CA HIS A 66 -11.64 -5.04 0.18
C HIS A 66 -12.49 -6.30 0.05
N LEU A 67 -12.54 -7.12 1.09
CA LEU A 67 -13.34 -8.35 1.10
C LEU A 67 -14.84 -8.05 0.95
N ALA A 68 -15.37 -7.02 1.61
CA ALA A 68 -16.77 -6.61 1.50
C ALA A 68 -17.15 -6.14 0.08
N GLN A 69 -16.19 -5.58 -0.64
CA GLN A 69 -16.31 -5.18 -2.05
C GLN A 69 -16.14 -6.34 -3.05
N GLY A 70 -15.93 -7.58 -2.57
CA GLY A 70 -15.68 -8.73 -3.42
C GLY A 70 -14.24 -8.83 -3.92
N GLN A 71 -13.32 -8.02 -3.39
CA GLN A 71 -11.92 -8.00 -3.79
C GLN A 71 -11.10 -8.94 -2.91
N GLY A 72 -10.16 -9.66 -3.53
CA GLY A 72 -9.23 -10.51 -2.80
C GLY A 72 -8.15 -9.71 -2.08
N VAL A 73 -7.72 -10.19 -0.92
CA VAL A 73 -6.64 -9.61 -0.13
C VAL A 73 -5.47 -10.59 -0.08
N THR A 74 -4.26 -10.13 -0.42
CA THR A 74 -3.05 -10.95 -0.32
C THR A 74 -2.18 -10.46 0.82
N VAL A 75 -1.89 -11.35 1.79
CA VAL A 75 -0.97 -11.06 2.90
C VAL A 75 0.41 -11.60 2.53
N VAL A 76 1.41 -10.72 2.54
CA VAL A 76 2.79 -11.05 2.17
C VAL A 76 3.74 -10.72 3.31
N PRO A 77 4.61 -11.66 3.74
CA PRO A 77 5.65 -11.35 4.72
C PRO A 77 6.62 -10.30 4.22
N HIS A 78 6.91 -9.30 5.06
CA HIS A 78 7.76 -8.16 4.71
C HIS A 78 9.19 -8.54 4.26
N HIS A 79 9.75 -9.60 4.85
CA HIS A 79 11.10 -10.10 4.54
C HIS A 79 11.15 -11.06 3.34
N ARG A 80 10.06 -11.16 2.56
CA ARG A 80 10.01 -12.01 1.36
C ARG A 80 11.01 -11.49 0.33
N LEU A 81 11.81 -12.41 -0.21
CA LEU A 81 12.65 -12.14 -1.37
C LEU A 81 11.82 -12.31 -2.65
N LEU A 82 11.82 -11.27 -3.46
CA LEU A 82 11.17 -11.18 -4.76
C LEU A 82 12.16 -11.46 -5.88
N THR A 83 11.67 -12.05 -6.96
CA THR A 83 12.37 -12.02 -8.24
C THR A 83 12.42 -10.61 -8.80
N THR A 84 13.35 -10.35 -9.72
CA THR A 84 13.39 -9.06 -10.45
C THR A 84 12.13 -8.82 -11.29
N GLN A 85 11.36 -9.87 -11.63
CA GLN A 85 10.10 -9.66 -12.33
C GLN A 85 9.04 -9.16 -11.35
N GLU A 86 8.82 -9.88 -10.25
CA GLU A 86 7.83 -9.48 -9.22
C GLU A 86 8.11 -8.06 -8.66
N ALA A 87 9.37 -7.72 -8.43
CA ALA A 87 9.74 -6.37 -7.99
C ALA A 87 9.47 -5.31 -9.07
N ALA A 88 9.69 -5.62 -10.35
CA ALA A 88 9.43 -4.69 -11.45
C ALA A 88 7.93 -4.47 -11.63
N ASP A 89 7.13 -5.54 -11.51
CA ASP A 89 5.67 -5.49 -11.56
C ASP A 89 5.11 -4.60 -10.42
N LEU A 90 5.65 -4.72 -9.19
CA LEU A 90 5.26 -3.87 -8.07
C LEU A 90 5.60 -2.39 -8.26
N LEU A 91 6.72 -2.08 -8.90
CA LEU A 91 7.12 -0.70 -9.21
C LEU A 91 6.46 -0.15 -10.48
N ASN A 92 5.71 -0.99 -11.21
CA ASN A 92 5.13 -0.69 -12.50
C ASN A 92 6.19 -0.21 -13.53
N VAL A 93 7.34 -0.88 -13.57
CA VAL A 93 8.43 -0.60 -14.51
C VAL A 93 8.82 -1.85 -15.29
N SER A 94 9.56 -1.68 -16.39
CA SER A 94 10.11 -2.82 -17.10
C SER A 94 11.18 -3.53 -16.26
N ARG A 95 11.28 -4.87 -16.38
CA ARG A 95 12.34 -5.64 -15.72
C ARG A 95 13.76 -5.13 -16.08
N PRO A 96 14.09 -4.78 -17.34
CA PRO A 96 15.37 -4.15 -17.66
C PRO A 96 15.62 -2.84 -16.90
N THR A 97 14.58 -2.01 -16.71
CA THR A 97 14.67 -0.78 -15.91
C THR A 97 15.02 -1.11 -14.46
N LEU A 98 14.32 -2.07 -13.84
CA LEU A 98 14.65 -2.49 -12.48
C LEU A 98 16.10 -2.99 -12.39
N VAL A 99 16.56 -3.80 -13.34
CA VAL A 99 17.94 -4.32 -13.30
C VAL A 99 18.96 -3.18 -13.32
N LYS A 100 18.72 -2.12 -14.10
CA LYS A 100 19.59 -0.93 -14.09
C LYS A 100 19.63 -0.24 -12.74
N LEU A 101 18.47 -0.07 -12.08
CA LEU A 101 18.37 0.52 -10.73
C LEU A 101 19.13 -0.31 -9.68
N LEU A 102 19.07 -1.64 -9.79
CA LEU A 102 19.81 -2.54 -8.91
C LEU A 102 21.32 -2.45 -9.17
N GLU A 103 21.73 -2.37 -10.43
CA GLU A 103 23.14 -2.28 -10.82
C GLU A 103 23.75 -0.89 -10.54
N SER A 104 22.95 0.18 -10.53
CA SER A 104 23.36 1.53 -10.11
C SER A 104 23.48 1.69 -8.59
N GLY A 105 22.97 0.72 -7.82
CA GLY A 105 23.01 0.74 -6.36
C GLY A 105 21.89 1.55 -5.69
N GLU A 106 20.90 2.00 -6.46
CA GLU A 106 19.75 2.74 -5.94
C GLU A 106 18.83 1.88 -5.05
N MET A 107 18.87 0.56 -5.22
CA MET A 107 18.14 -0.38 -4.38
C MET A 107 18.98 -1.63 -4.11
N PRO A 108 19.02 -2.11 -2.85
CA PRO A 108 19.80 -3.29 -2.49
C PRO A 108 19.21 -4.57 -3.11
N PHE A 109 20.09 -5.52 -3.43
CA PHE A 109 19.70 -6.86 -3.86
C PHE A 109 20.69 -7.91 -3.35
N GLU A 110 20.22 -9.16 -3.31
CA GLU A 110 21.00 -10.34 -3.00
C GLU A 110 21.14 -11.23 -4.22
N MET A 111 22.26 -11.96 -4.32
CA MET A 111 22.42 -13.04 -5.30
C MET A 111 21.99 -14.37 -4.68
N ARG A 112 21.03 -15.05 -5.31
CA ARG A 112 20.68 -16.45 -5.03
C ARG A 112 21.06 -17.30 -6.24
N GLY A 113 22.23 -17.92 -6.16
CA GLY A 113 22.86 -18.54 -7.32
C GLY A 113 23.16 -17.50 -8.39
N ARG A 114 22.60 -17.68 -9.58
CA ARG A 114 22.78 -16.75 -10.72
C ARG A 114 21.73 -15.64 -10.79
N HIS A 115 20.76 -15.62 -9.90
CA HIS A 115 19.63 -14.70 -9.98
C HIS A 115 19.64 -13.68 -8.85
N ARG A 116 19.36 -12.42 -9.21
CA ARG A 116 19.10 -11.34 -8.27
C ARG A 116 17.77 -11.57 -7.54
N ARG A 117 17.74 -11.20 -6.27
CA ARG A 117 16.57 -11.19 -5.40
C ARG A 117 16.54 -9.87 -4.64
N VAL A 118 15.35 -9.30 -4.52
CA VAL A 118 15.14 -8.00 -3.86
C VAL A 118 14.17 -8.23 -2.72
N ARG A 119 14.41 -7.65 -1.53
CA ARG A 119 13.44 -7.80 -0.44
C ARG A 119 12.23 -6.92 -0.74
N LEU A 120 11.03 -7.44 -0.45
CA LEU A 120 9.79 -6.68 -0.62
C LEU A 120 9.85 -5.32 0.12
N GLN A 121 10.40 -5.30 1.34
CA GLN A 121 10.66 -4.07 2.08
C GLN A 121 11.38 -3.01 1.25
N ASP A 122 12.52 -3.38 0.65
CA ASP A 122 13.37 -2.43 -0.08
C ASP A 122 12.65 -1.88 -1.32
N VAL A 123 11.85 -2.73 -1.99
CA VAL A 123 10.99 -2.31 -3.10
C VAL A 123 9.94 -1.30 -2.63
N LEU A 124 9.26 -1.55 -1.51
CA LEU A 124 8.22 -0.66 -0.99
C LEU A 124 8.81 0.67 -0.49
N THR A 125 9.98 0.65 0.16
CA THR A 125 10.69 1.86 0.58
C THR A 125 11.05 2.74 -0.61
N PHE A 126 11.62 2.15 -1.66
CA PHE A 126 11.94 2.87 -2.89
C PHE A 126 10.70 3.39 -3.62
N GLN A 127 9.61 2.61 -3.64
CA GLN A 127 8.34 3.08 -4.20
C GLN A 127 7.80 4.30 -3.45
N HIS A 128 7.96 4.32 -2.13
CA HIS A 128 7.54 5.44 -1.30
C HIS A 128 8.37 6.70 -1.60
N SER A 129 9.70 6.59 -1.66
CA SER A 129 10.56 7.74 -2.00
C SER A 129 10.22 8.31 -3.38
N LEU A 130 10.05 7.45 -4.40
CA LEU A 130 9.63 7.91 -5.74
C LEU A 130 8.28 8.65 -5.75
N ARG A 131 7.35 8.31 -4.85
CA ARG A 131 6.08 9.03 -4.75
C ARG A 131 6.26 10.38 -4.08
N GLN A 132 7.13 10.47 -3.08
CA GLN A 132 7.46 11.73 -2.40
C GLN A 132 8.17 12.68 -3.37
N ASP A 133 9.23 12.23 -4.04
CA ASP A 133 9.98 13.06 -5.00
C ASP A 133 9.08 13.63 -6.12
N ARG A 134 8.12 12.82 -6.60
CA ARG A 134 7.13 13.26 -7.60
C ARG A 134 6.14 14.28 -7.04
N ALA A 135 5.72 14.14 -5.79
CA ALA A 135 4.83 15.11 -5.16
C ALA A 135 5.57 16.44 -4.99
N ASP A 136 6.80 16.39 -4.47
CA ASP A 136 7.64 17.57 -4.28
C ASP A 136 7.92 18.31 -5.60
N THR A 137 8.21 17.57 -6.69
CA THR A 137 8.43 18.16 -8.02
C THR A 137 7.15 18.82 -8.57
N LEU A 138 5.98 18.24 -8.31
CA LEU A 138 4.71 18.82 -8.75
C LEU A 138 4.37 20.09 -7.97
N ASP A 139 4.63 20.10 -6.67
CA ASP A 139 4.47 21.29 -5.83
C ASP A 139 5.44 22.41 -6.29
N GLU A 140 6.71 22.09 -6.57
CA GLU A 140 7.67 23.04 -7.15
C GLU A 140 7.20 23.62 -8.50
N MET A 141 6.63 22.78 -9.38
CA MET A 141 6.06 23.24 -10.64
C MET A 141 4.84 24.15 -10.45
N GLN A 142 4.01 23.90 -9.43
CA GLN A 142 2.87 24.74 -9.10
C GLN A 142 3.31 26.10 -8.55
N ASP A 143 4.29 26.09 -7.65
CA ASP A 143 4.86 27.31 -7.08
C ASP A 143 5.51 28.17 -8.18
N GLN A 144 6.28 27.56 -9.09
CA GLN A 144 6.85 28.25 -10.25
C GLN A 144 5.76 28.83 -11.16
N ALA A 145 4.69 28.09 -11.45
CA ALA A 145 3.59 28.58 -12.27
C ALA A 145 2.80 29.72 -11.60
N ALA A 146 2.71 29.73 -10.27
CA ALA A 146 2.12 30.82 -9.50
C ALA A 146 3.01 32.06 -9.48
N GLU A 147 4.33 31.90 -9.31
CA GLU A 147 5.30 32.99 -9.41
C GLU A 147 5.36 33.61 -10.82
N ASP A 148 5.21 32.79 -11.86
CA ASP A 148 5.15 33.24 -13.26
C ASP A 148 3.82 33.92 -13.64
N GLY A 149 2.88 34.06 -12.69
CA GLY A 149 1.60 34.75 -12.89
C GLY A 149 0.63 34.00 -13.82
N LEU A 150 0.81 32.69 -14.01
CA LEU A 150 -0.01 31.90 -14.92
C LEU A 150 -1.47 31.77 -14.45
N TYR A 151 -1.71 31.86 -13.14
CA TYR A 151 -3.04 31.90 -12.56
C TYR A 151 -3.75 33.25 -12.76
N ASP A 152 -3.01 34.37 -12.85
CA ASP A 152 -3.56 35.69 -13.16
C ASP A 152 -4.04 35.79 -14.64
N LEU A 153 -3.49 34.96 -15.52
CA LEU A 153 -3.89 34.84 -16.93
C LEU A 153 -5.22 34.10 -17.14
N LEU A 154 -5.71 33.37 -16.14
CA LEU A 154 -6.98 32.64 -16.20
C LEU A 154 -8.19 33.46 -15.68
N ASP A 155 -7.94 34.63 -15.08
CA ASP A 155 -8.98 35.57 -14.62
C ASP A 155 -9.52 36.50 -15.73
N GLY A 156 -9.03 36.34 -16.97
CA GLY A 156 -9.55 37.03 -18.14
C GLY A 156 -10.72 36.28 -18.81
N PRO A 157 -11.65 36.99 -19.49
CA PRO A 157 -12.71 36.32 -20.25
C PRO A 157 -12.09 35.36 -21.28
N PRO A 158 -12.64 34.14 -21.43
CA PRO A 158 -12.04 33.13 -22.31
C PRO A 158 -11.88 33.67 -23.73
N PRO A 159 -10.80 33.31 -24.43
CA PRO A 159 -10.55 33.80 -25.78
C PRO A 159 -11.71 33.41 -26.69
N SER A 160 -12.30 34.40 -27.36
CA SER A 160 -13.39 34.18 -28.30
C SER A 160 -12.92 33.26 -29.42
N THR A 161 -13.43 32.04 -29.45
CA THR A 161 -13.24 31.11 -30.55
C THR A 161 -13.82 31.76 -31.82
N ARG A 162 -13.00 31.84 -32.86
CA ARG A 162 -13.39 32.40 -34.18
C ARG A 162 -13.97 31.31 -35.07
#